data_AF-A0A5D3BWG5-F1
#
_entry.id   AF-A0A5D3BWG5-F1
#
_cell.length_a   1.000
_cell.length_b   1.000
_cell.length_c   1.000
_cell.angle_alpha   90.00
_cell.angle_beta   90.00
_cell.angle_gamma   90.00
#
_symmetry.space_group_name_H-M   'P 1'
#
loop_
_entity.id
_entity.type
_entity.pdbx_description
1 polymer ?
#
loop_
_entity_poly.entity_id
_entity_poly.type
_entity_poly.pdbx_seq_one_letter_code
_entity_poly.pdbx_strand_id
1 'polypeptide(L)'
;MKDLGEADVILVRTPFDASKHLKKNKGDGVSQPEYAKIIDNDEVDFTSWYVFLLGGGVISWKSTKQTCIARSTMESVFTTLELAGQEAEWIKNLLGDVPLWGTYVSVSIQCDSQAAICTSKNSVYNGKSRHIRLRHAVIKQLLKEGIISLEFVRSEKNLADPLTKGLTRKEVLDSSVNMGLKRFGDL
;
A
#
# COMPACT_ATOMS: atom_id res chain seq x y z
N MET A 1 31.38 40.29 13.60
CA MET A 1 31.91 39.12 12.88
C MET A 1 31.96 38.00 13.91
N LYS A 2 30.84 37.38 14.27
CA LYS A 2 30.20 36.21 13.64
C LYS A 2 31.23 35.16 13.25
N ASP A 3 31.38 34.15 14.08
CA ASP A 3 31.32 32.75 13.67
C ASP A 3 30.58 31.94 14.74
N LEU A 4 29.63 31.13 14.24
CA LEU A 4 28.66 30.29 14.95
C LEU A 4 29.40 29.02 15.41
N GLY A 5 29.29 28.56 16.65
CA GLY A 5 28.03 28.20 17.31
C GLY A 5 27.82 26.70 17.13
N GLU A 6 28.54 25.92 17.94
CA GLU A 6 28.43 24.47 18.06
C GLU A 6 26.97 24.09 18.37
N ALA A 7 26.29 23.50 17.39
CA ALA A 7 24.91 23.07 17.53
C ALA A 7 24.89 21.65 18.09
N ASP A 8 24.41 21.54 19.34
CA ASP A 8 24.00 20.31 20.00
C ASP A 8 23.21 19.40 19.05
N VAL A 9 23.82 18.30 18.63
CA VAL A 9 23.07 17.18 18.04
C VAL A 9 22.49 16.37 19.20
N ILE A 10 21.28 16.73 19.61
CA ILE A 10 20.50 15.91 20.54
C ILE A 10 20.10 14.63 19.80
N LEU A 11 20.82 13.54 20.09
CA LEU A 11 20.43 12.19 19.70
C LEU A 11 19.20 11.79 20.52
N VAL A 12 18.00 12.05 19.99
CA VAL A 12 16.76 11.51 20.54
C VAL A 12 16.73 10.02 20.24
N ARG A 13 17.24 9.21 21.19
CA ARG A 13 17.02 7.76 21.20
C ARG A 13 15.62 7.50 21.73
N THR A 14 14.74 6.94 20.90
CA THR A 14 13.55 6.27 21.41
C THR A 14 14.00 4.98 22.11
N PRO A 15 13.49 4.67 23.32
CA PRO A 15 13.85 3.45 24.04
C PRO A 15 13.03 2.30 23.47
N PHE A 16 13.40 1.79 22.30
CA PHE A 16 12.91 0.49 21.85
C PHE A 16 14.07 -0.48 21.69
N ASP A 17 14.29 -1.23 22.76
CA ASP A 17 15.20 -2.37 22.82
C ASP A 17 14.52 -3.57 22.10
N ALA A 18 14.82 -3.73 20.81
CA ALA A 18 14.30 -4.83 20.00
C ALA A 18 14.88 -6.21 20.38
N SER A 19 15.79 -6.28 21.36
CA SER A 19 16.41 -7.54 21.80
C SER A 19 15.65 -8.26 22.92
N LYS A 20 14.55 -7.71 23.46
CA LYS A 20 13.86 -8.34 24.61
C LYS A 20 12.78 -9.37 24.28
N HIS A 21 12.31 -9.50 23.05
CA HIS A 21 11.26 -10.48 22.71
C HIS A 21 11.44 -11.24 21.39
N LEU A 22 12.69 -11.47 20.97
CA LEU A 22 12.96 -12.41 19.89
C LEU A 22 13.50 -13.72 20.46
N LYS A 23 12.59 -14.67 20.74
CA LYS A 23 12.98 -16.08 20.88
C LYS A 23 13.39 -16.59 19.51
N LYS A 24 14.61 -17.13 19.43
CA LYS A 24 15.13 -17.82 18.24
C LYS A 24 14.12 -18.87 17.77
N ASN A 25 13.64 -18.73 16.54
CA ASN A 25 12.76 -19.73 15.92
C ASN A 25 13.54 -21.05 15.82
N LYS A 26 12.99 -22.11 16.44
CA LYS A 26 13.62 -23.45 16.51
C LYS A 26 13.42 -24.29 15.25
N GLY A 27 12.83 -23.74 14.19
CA GLY A 27 12.75 -24.41 12.89
C GLY A 27 11.56 -25.37 12.74
N ASP A 28 10.69 -25.49 13.74
CA ASP A 28 9.44 -26.23 13.61
C ASP A 28 8.36 -25.31 13.05
N GLY A 29 7.77 -25.72 11.92
CA GLY A 29 6.67 -25.01 11.28
C GLY A 29 5.43 -25.02 12.16
N VAL A 30 4.95 -23.84 12.54
CA VAL A 30 3.71 -23.70 13.34
C VAL A 30 2.52 -24.01 12.44
N SER A 31 1.65 -24.90 12.91
CA SER A 31 0.46 -25.33 12.17
C SER A 31 -0.59 -24.21 12.08
N GLN A 32 -1.35 -24.12 10.98
CA GLN A 32 -2.38 -23.09 10.76
C GLN A 32 -3.38 -22.88 11.92
N PRO A 33 -3.86 -23.91 12.65
CA PRO A 33 -4.75 -23.69 13.79
C PRO A 33 -4.06 -23.05 15.01
N GLU A 34 -2.73 -23.16 15.14
CA GLU A 34 -1.97 -22.47 16.19
C GLU A 34 -1.74 -21.00 15.85
N TYR A 35 -1.53 -20.66 14.57
CA TYR A 35 -1.53 -19.26 14.13
C TYR A 35 -2.88 -18.60 14.38
N ALA A 36 -4.00 -19.26 14.04
CA ALA A 36 -5.34 -18.71 14.26
C ALA A 36 -5.65 -18.47 15.75
N LYS A 37 -5.18 -19.33 16.66
CA LYS A 37 -5.35 -19.15 18.12
C LYS A 37 -4.58 -17.97 18.71
N ILE A 38 -3.50 -17.51 18.07
CA ILE A 38 -2.70 -16.36 18.54
C ILE A 38 -3.39 -15.02 18.17
N ILE A 39 -4.26 -15.02 17.16
CA ILE A 39 -4.96 -13.83 16.64
C ILE A 39 -6.43 -13.79 17.08
N ASP A 40 -6.86 -14.69 17.97
CA ASP A 40 -8.22 -14.72 18.52
C ASP A 40 -8.40 -13.63 19.61
N ASN A 41 -8.16 -12.38 19.20
CA ASN A 41 -8.71 -11.17 19.80
C ASN A 41 -9.57 -10.54 18.71
N ASP A 42 -10.78 -10.08 19.04
CA ASP A 42 -11.81 -9.53 18.13
C ASP A 42 -11.41 -8.26 17.32
N GLU A 43 -10.12 -8.05 17.00
CA GLU A 43 -9.62 -7.02 16.12
C GLU A 43 -9.65 -7.49 14.66
N VAL A 44 -10.52 -6.87 13.85
CA VAL A 44 -10.51 -7.08 12.40
C VAL A 44 -9.25 -6.43 11.82
N ASP A 45 -8.21 -7.23 11.63
CA ASP A 45 -6.94 -6.81 11.05
C ASP A 45 -7.10 -6.54 9.55
N PHE A 46 -7.06 -5.28 9.14
CA PHE A 46 -7.00 -4.90 7.73
C PHE A 46 -5.55 -4.72 7.26
N THR A 47 -5.27 -5.15 6.04
CA THR A 47 -3.96 -4.98 5.40
C THR A 47 -4.11 -4.08 4.17
N SER A 48 -3.30 -3.03 4.09
CA SER A 48 -3.19 -2.17 2.91
C SER A 48 -2.07 -2.66 2.01
N TRP A 49 -2.31 -2.69 0.71
CA TRP A 49 -1.30 -3.07 -0.26
C TRP A 49 -1.50 -2.37 -1.60
N TYR A 50 -0.42 -2.28 -2.37
CA TYR A 50 -0.44 -1.85 -3.76
C TYR A 50 0.76 -2.44 -4.51
N VAL A 51 0.64 -2.50 -5.83
CA VAL A 51 1.73 -2.82 -6.76
C VAL A 51 1.62 -1.87 -7.95
N PHE A 52 2.73 -1.21 -8.27
CA PHE A 52 2.89 -0.35 -9.44
C PHE A 52 3.75 -1.04 -10.48
N LEU A 53 3.25 -1.05 -11.72
CA LEU A 53 3.92 -1.61 -12.87
C LEU A 53 4.40 -0.50 -13.81
N LEU A 54 5.57 -0.70 -14.42
CA LEU A 54 6.12 0.14 -15.48
C LEU A 54 6.74 -0.76 -16.55
N GLY A 55 6.31 -0.64 -17.80
CA GLY A 55 6.84 -1.47 -18.89
C GLY A 55 6.62 -2.98 -18.70
N GLY A 56 5.62 -3.39 -17.91
CA GLY A 56 5.34 -4.80 -17.59
C GLY A 56 6.12 -5.37 -16.41
N GLY A 57 6.96 -4.59 -15.73
CA GLY A 57 7.66 -4.99 -14.51
C GLY A 57 7.21 -4.20 -13.28
N VAL A 58 7.28 -4.82 -12.10
CA VAL A 58 7.03 -4.12 -10.82
C VAL A 58 8.15 -3.14 -10.51
N ILE A 59 7.77 -1.89 -10.22
CA ILE A 59 8.69 -0.82 -9.82
C ILE A 59 8.52 -0.39 -8.37
N SER A 60 7.33 -0.53 -7.80
CA SER A 60 7.05 -0.22 -6.40
C SER A 60 5.91 -1.10 -5.90
N TRP A 61 6.01 -1.54 -4.66
CA TRP A 61 4.99 -2.33 -4.02
C TRP A 61 5.02 -2.12 -2.51
N LYS A 62 3.89 -2.36 -1.86
CA LYS A 62 3.79 -2.33 -0.41
C LYS A 62 2.75 -3.32 0.04
N SER A 63 3.00 -3.98 1.16
CA SER A 63 1.99 -4.70 1.94
C SER A 63 2.23 -4.38 3.40
N THR A 64 1.28 -3.71 4.04
CA THR A 64 1.38 -3.29 5.44
C THR A 64 0.09 -3.58 6.17
N LYS A 65 0.21 -4.23 7.33
CA LYS A 65 -0.89 -4.29 8.29
C LYS A 65 -1.23 -2.86 8.70
N GLN A 66 -2.52 -2.51 8.69
CA GLN A 66 -2.96 -1.18 9.10
C GLN A 66 -2.75 -1.03 10.60
N THR A 67 -2.01 0.00 11.00
CA THR A 67 -1.76 0.31 12.42
C THR A 67 -2.96 0.96 13.09
N CYS A 68 -3.89 1.50 12.31
CA CYS A 68 -5.18 1.98 12.77
C CYS A 68 -6.21 0.88 12.56
N ILE A 69 -6.97 0.53 13.60
CA ILE A 69 -8.12 -0.38 13.51
C ILE A 69 -9.13 0.25 12.56
N ALA A 70 -9.12 -0.17 11.29
CA ALA A 70 -10.13 0.26 10.35
C ALA A 70 -11.47 -0.34 10.81
N ARG A 71 -12.43 0.52 11.12
CA ARG A 71 -13.72 0.10 11.65
C ARG A 71 -14.71 -0.28 10.55
N SER A 72 -14.27 -0.22 9.29
CA SER A 72 -15.05 -0.62 8.12
C SER A 72 -14.15 -0.93 6.93
N THR A 73 -14.65 -1.77 6.01
CA THR A 73 -14.02 -2.04 4.71
C THR A 73 -13.83 -0.75 3.89
N MET A 74 -14.75 0.21 3.99
CA MET A 74 -14.61 1.49 3.29
C MET A 74 -13.39 2.27 3.79
N GLU A 75 -13.17 2.27 5.09
CA GLU A 75 -12.02 2.94 5.71
C GLU A 75 -10.70 2.31 5.30
N SER A 76 -10.62 0.98 5.28
CA SER A 76 -9.41 0.28 4.86
C SER A 76 -9.10 0.54 3.38
N VAL A 77 -10.13 0.54 2.51
CA VAL A 77 -9.96 0.88 1.09
C VAL A 77 -9.50 2.34 0.90
N PHE A 78 -10.09 3.30 1.59
CA PHE A 78 -9.64 4.70 1.49
C PHE A 78 -8.21 4.90 2.03
N THR A 79 -7.80 4.12 3.03
CA THR A 79 -6.40 4.10 3.50
C THR A 79 -5.47 3.59 2.40
N THR A 80 -5.82 2.48 1.77
CA THR A 80 -5.02 1.90 0.69
C THR A 80 -4.95 2.84 -0.51
N LEU A 81 -6.07 3.46 -0.89
CA LEU A 81 -6.10 4.46 -1.95
C LEU A 81 -5.21 5.65 -1.63
N GLU A 82 -5.24 6.18 -0.41
CA GLU A 82 -4.39 7.31 0.02
C GLU A 82 -2.90 6.97 -0.16
N LEU A 83 -2.48 5.80 0.35
CA LEU A 83 -1.10 5.33 0.23
C LEU A 83 -0.69 5.14 -1.25
N ALA A 84 -1.56 4.51 -2.05
CA ALA A 84 -1.31 4.32 -3.47
C ALA A 84 -1.28 5.66 -4.23
N GLY A 85 -2.13 6.61 -3.87
CA GLY A 85 -2.18 7.94 -4.48
C GLY A 85 -0.91 8.74 -4.24
N GLN A 86 -0.39 8.72 -3.01
CA GLN A 86 0.89 9.35 -2.66
C GLN A 86 2.06 8.73 -3.42
N GLU A 87 2.09 7.38 -3.51
CA GLU A 87 3.11 6.68 -4.29
C GLU A 87 3.01 7.02 -5.79
N ALA A 88 1.79 7.09 -6.33
CA ALA A 88 1.55 7.43 -7.73
C ALA A 88 2.01 8.87 -8.06
N GLU A 89 1.75 9.82 -7.17
CA GLU A 89 2.26 11.18 -7.27
C GLU A 89 3.79 11.22 -7.25
N TRP A 90 4.41 10.47 -6.33
CA TRP A 90 5.87 10.36 -6.25
C TRP A 90 6.47 9.76 -7.54
N ILE A 91 5.91 8.66 -8.04
CA ILE A 91 6.34 8.03 -9.30
C ILE A 91 6.18 9.01 -10.47
N LYS A 92 5.05 9.73 -10.55
CA LYS A 92 4.82 10.71 -11.62
C LYS A 92 5.87 11.83 -11.59
N ASN A 93 6.19 12.35 -10.39
CA ASN A 93 7.19 13.39 -10.22
C ASN A 93 8.60 12.87 -10.58
N LEU A 94 8.96 11.67 -10.11
CA LEU A 94 10.22 11.01 -10.44
C LEU A 94 10.40 10.82 -11.96
N LEU A 95 9.33 10.42 -12.66
CA LEU A 95 9.36 10.24 -14.11
C LEU A 95 9.35 11.57 -14.86
N GLY A 96 8.75 12.62 -14.29
CA GLY A 96 8.74 13.97 -14.86
C GLY A 96 10.14 14.59 -15.01
N ASP A 97 11.09 14.18 -14.17
CA ASP A 97 12.49 14.61 -14.26
C ASP A 97 13.28 13.90 -15.37
N VAL A 98 12.72 12.85 -15.99
CA VAL A 98 13.38 12.08 -17.05
C VAL A 98 13.05 12.67 -18.43
N PRO A 99 14.02 13.20 -19.21
CA PRO A 99 13.78 13.93 -20.46
C PRO A 99 13.06 13.17 -21.58
N LEU A 100 12.97 11.84 -21.48
CA LEU A 100 12.31 10.97 -22.46
C LEU A 100 10.90 10.54 -22.03
N TRP A 101 10.49 10.84 -20.80
CA TRP A 101 9.18 10.45 -20.28
C TRP A 101 8.18 11.59 -20.48
N GLY A 102 7.18 11.37 -21.34
CA GLY A 102 6.11 12.34 -21.57
C GLY A 102 5.31 12.59 -20.29
N THR A 103 5.17 13.85 -19.90
CA THR A 103 4.67 14.29 -18.58
C THR A 103 3.14 14.26 -18.41
N TYR A 104 2.40 13.62 -19.34
CA TYR A 104 0.97 13.92 -19.54
C TYR A 104 0.00 12.79 -19.20
N VAL A 105 0.46 11.63 -18.74
CA VAL A 105 -0.44 10.50 -18.47
C VAL A 105 -0.69 10.36 -16.96
N SER A 106 -1.97 10.28 -16.58
CA SER A 106 -2.37 9.96 -15.21
C SER A 106 -2.02 8.52 -14.85
N VAL A 107 -1.59 8.27 -13.62
CA VAL A 107 -1.33 6.91 -13.14
C VAL A 107 -2.66 6.20 -12.89
N SER A 108 -2.92 5.11 -13.61
CA SER A 108 -4.15 4.32 -13.42
C SER A 108 -4.03 3.41 -12.20
N ILE A 109 -4.90 3.63 -11.23
CA ILE A 109 -5.03 2.82 -10.02
C ILE A 109 -6.28 1.93 -10.18
N GLN A 110 -6.05 0.62 -10.13
CA GLN A 110 -7.11 -0.37 -10.17
C GLN A 110 -7.61 -0.68 -8.75
N CYS A 111 -8.92 -0.62 -8.56
CA CYS A 111 -9.57 -0.89 -7.27
C CYS A 111 -10.76 -1.83 -7.46
N ASP A 112 -10.94 -2.78 -6.56
CA ASP A 112 -12.03 -3.77 -6.59
C ASP A 112 -13.28 -3.34 -5.80
N SER A 113 -13.24 -2.18 -5.16
CA SER A 113 -14.39 -1.59 -4.48
C SER A 113 -15.05 -0.53 -5.35
N GLN A 114 -16.07 -0.94 -6.10
CA GLN A 114 -16.90 -0.01 -6.88
C GLN A 114 -17.49 1.10 -6.00
N ALA A 115 -17.87 0.78 -4.75
CA ALA A 115 -18.39 1.74 -3.80
C ALA A 115 -17.36 2.81 -3.42
N ALA A 116 -16.09 2.42 -3.21
CA ALA A 116 -15.01 3.37 -2.93
C ALA A 116 -14.68 4.25 -4.13
N ILE A 117 -14.67 3.69 -5.35
CA ILE A 117 -14.48 4.46 -6.59
C ILE A 117 -15.58 5.51 -6.75
N CYS A 118 -16.84 5.11 -6.62
CA CYS A 118 -17.96 6.05 -6.69
C CYS A 118 -17.88 7.13 -5.61
N THR A 119 -17.55 6.74 -4.37
CA THR A 119 -17.41 7.68 -3.25
C THR A 119 -16.27 8.68 -3.50
N SER A 120 -15.14 8.22 -4.04
CA SER A 120 -13.98 9.08 -4.35
C SER A 120 -14.29 10.14 -5.40
N LYS A 121 -15.15 9.82 -6.37
CA LYS A 121 -15.59 10.75 -7.42
C LYS A 121 -16.66 11.73 -6.95
N ASN A 122 -17.35 11.45 -5.83
CA ASN A 122 -18.39 12.33 -5.31
C ASN A 122 -17.82 13.64 -4.74
N SER A 123 -18.59 14.73 -4.90
CA SER A 123 -18.19 16.06 -4.45
C SER A 123 -18.10 16.17 -2.92
N VAL A 124 -18.93 15.42 -2.20
CA VAL A 124 -19.03 15.43 -0.74
C VAL A 124 -18.98 14.00 -0.21
N TYR A 125 -18.16 13.78 0.81
CA TYR A 125 -18.24 12.56 1.61
C TYR A 125 -19.31 12.72 2.70
N ASN A 126 -20.36 11.90 2.63
CA ASN A 126 -21.51 11.97 3.54
C ASN A 126 -21.35 11.18 4.85
N GLY A 127 -20.19 10.57 5.09
CA GLY A 127 -19.95 9.84 6.33
C GLY A 127 -19.52 10.74 7.50
N LYS A 128 -19.68 10.22 8.71
CA LYS A 128 -19.38 10.95 9.97
C LYS A 128 -17.90 10.90 10.37
N SER A 129 -17.11 10.03 9.74
CA SER A 129 -15.71 9.80 10.09
C SER A 129 -14.80 10.92 9.58
N ARG A 130 -14.14 11.64 10.50
CA ARG A 130 -13.21 12.74 10.17
C ARG A 130 -12.00 12.24 9.38
N HIS A 131 -11.37 11.14 9.80
CA HIS A 131 -10.17 10.62 9.12
C HIS A 131 -10.50 10.14 7.71
N ILE A 132 -11.66 9.50 7.49
CA ILE A 132 -12.08 9.11 6.14
C ILE A 132 -12.37 10.35 5.28
N ARG A 133 -12.95 11.43 5.86
CA ARG A 133 -13.12 12.71 5.14
C ARG A 133 -11.81 13.30 4.66
N LEU A 134 -10.75 13.26 5.47
CA LEU A 134 -9.43 13.75 5.07
C LEU A 134 -8.89 12.92 3.91
N ARG A 135 -8.92 11.59 4.01
CA ARG A 135 -8.48 10.68 2.94
C ARG A 135 -9.25 10.88 1.64
N HIS A 136 -10.56 11.03 1.75
CA HIS A 136 -11.42 11.35 0.60
C HIS A 136 -11.01 12.66 -0.07
N ALA A 137 -10.71 13.71 0.70
CA ALA A 137 -10.26 14.99 0.16
C ALA A 137 -8.93 14.86 -0.59
N VAL A 138 -7.96 14.11 -0.04
CA VAL A 138 -6.67 13.84 -0.71
C VAL A 138 -6.89 13.14 -2.05
N ILE A 139 -7.62 12.02 -2.06
CA ILE A 139 -7.89 11.26 -3.29
C ILE A 139 -8.63 12.08 -4.33
N LYS A 140 -9.62 12.85 -3.89
CA LYS A 140 -10.38 13.73 -4.78
C LYS A 140 -9.49 14.81 -5.41
N GLN A 141 -8.53 15.35 -4.66
CA GLN A 141 -7.58 16.32 -5.18
C GLN A 141 -6.68 15.69 -6.26
N LEU A 142 -6.10 14.51 -5.98
CA LEU A 142 -5.26 13.78 -6.95
C LEU A 142 -6.02 13.44 -8.25
N LEU A 143 -7.31 13.08 -8.14
CA LEU A 143 -8.18 12.87 -9.30
C LEU A 143 -8.43 14.16 -10.07
N LYS A 144 -8.68 15.27 -9.37
CA LYS A 144 -8.97 16.58 -9.96
C LYS A 144 -7.76 17.14 -10.72
N GLU A 145 -6.56 16.92 -10.20
CA GLU A 145 -5.30 17.35 -10.81
C GLU A 145 -4.84 16.41 -11.95
N GLY A 146 -5.56 15.31 -12.20
CA GLY A 146 -5.18 14.33 -13.22
C GLY A 146 -3.85 13.63 -12.90
N ILE A 147 -3.50 13.53 -11.61
CA ILE A 147 -2.34 12.75 -11.15
C ILE A 147 -2.67 11.27 -11.25
N ILE A 148 -3.86 10.89 -10.79
CA ILE A 148 -4.35 9.51 -10.80
C ILE A 148 -5.67 9.38 -11.57
N SER A 149 -5.94 8.18 -12.08
CA SER A 149 -7.27 7.74 -12.51
C SER A 149 -7.68 6.49 -11.71
N LEU A 150 -8.97 6.31 -11.48
CA LEU A 150 -9.50 5.13 -10.77
C LEU A 150 -10.35 4.28 -11.71
N GLU A 151 -9.95 3.01 -11.82
CA GLU A 151 -10.60 1.99 -12.64
C GLU A 151 -11.05 0.81 -11.79
N PHE A 152 -12.21 0.26 -12.12
CA PHE A 152 -12.70 -0.93 -11.45
C PHE A 152 -12.01 -2.17 -12.03
N VAL A 153 -11.49 -3.02 -11.14
CA VAL A 153 -11.00 -4.35 -11.49
C VAL A 153 -11.73 -5.38 -10.64
N ARG A 154 -12.02 -6.56 -11.21
CA ARG A 154 -12.56 -7.65 -10.40
C ARG A 154 -11.45 -8.19 -9.48
N SER A 155 -11.78 -8.59 -8.26
CA SER A 155 -10.78 -9.04 -7.27
C SER A 155 -9.89 -10.18 -7.80
N GLU A 156 -10.42 -11.08 -8.63
CA GLU A 156 -9.65 -12.20 -9.21
C GLU A 156 -8.59 -11.74 -10.23
N LYS A 157 -8.72 -10.52 -10.75
CA LYS A 157 -7.77 -9.89 -11.70
C LYS A 157 -6.91 -8.83 -11.03
N ASN A 158 -7.10 -8.57 -9.74
CA ASN A 158 -6.38 -7.53 -9.02
C ASN A 158 -5.00 -8.05 -8.59
N LEU A 159 -3.93 -7.48 -9.16
CA LEU A 159 -2.58 -8.04 -9.09
C LEU A 159 -1.98 -8.17 -7.71
N ALA A 160 -2.50 -7.47 -6.71
CA ALA A 160 -2.00 -7.65 -5.36
C ALA A 160 -3.01 -8.14 -4.34
N ASP A 161 -4.17 -8.63 -4.82
CA ASP A 161 -5.02 -9.53 -4.03
C ASP A 161 -4.23 -10.75 -3.55
N PRO A 162 -3.32 -11.31 -4.38
CA PRO A 162 -2.24 -12.20 -3.95
C PRO A 162 -1.46 -11.77 -2.69
N LEU A 163 -1.20 -10.48 -2.48
CA LEU A 163 -0.42 -9.99 -1.33
C LEU A 163 -1.20 -9.98 -0.01
N THR A 164 -2.51 -10.19 -0.05
CA THR A 164 -3.38 -10.26 1.15
C THR A 164 -3.91 -11.64 1.48
N LYS A 165 -3.64 -12.64 0.65
CA LYS A 165 -4.19 -13.98 0.81
C LYS A 165 -3.08 -15.00 1.03
N GLY A 166 -3.41 -16.04 1.78
CA GLY A 166 -2.59 -17.26 1.77
C GLY A 166 -2.75 -17.94 0.42
N LEU A 167 -1.72 -17.89 -0.42
CA LEU A 167 -1.79 -18.42 -1.78
C LEU A 167 -1.30 -19.85 -1.89
N THR A 168 -1.89 -20.59 -2.83
CA THR A 168 -1.34 -21.85 -3.31
C THR A 168 -0.09 -21.61 -4.15
N ARG A 169 0.77 -22.64 -4.29
CA ARG A 169 2.00 -22.54 -5.10
C ARG A 169 1.73 -22.10 -6.54
N LYS A 170 0.60 -22.51 -7.13
CA LYS A 170 0.22 -22.13 -8.50
C LYS A 170 -0.08 -20.64 -8.60
N GLU A 171 -0.87 -20.10 -7.66
CA GLU A 171 -1.23 -18.68 -7.63
C GLU A 171 0.00 -17.79 -7.38
N VAL A 172 0.94 -18.24 -6.55
CA VAL A 172 2.23 -17.54 -6.37
C VAL A 172 2.99 -17.46 -7.69
N LEU A 173 3.01 -18.53 -8.47
CA LEU A 173 3.71 -18.57 -9.75
C LEU A 173 3.04 -17.66 -10.79
N ASP A 174 1.73 -17.77 -10.95
CA ASP A 174 0.98 -16.92 -11.88
C ASP A 174 1.13 -15.43 -11.50
N SER A 175 1.08 -15.10 -10.20
CA SER A 175 1.29 -13.73 -9.70
C SER A 175 2.72 -13.25 -9.99
N SER A 176 3.74 -14.10 -9.80
CA SER A 176 5.13 -13.72 -10.06
C SER A 176 5.38 -13.38 -11.53
N VAL A 177 4.80 -14.16 -12.45
CA VAL A 177 4.87 -13.89 -13.90
C VAL A 177 4.17 -12.57 -14.24
N ASN A 178 2.98 -12.32 -13.67
CA ASN A 178 2.26 -11.07 -13.89
C ASN A 178 2.96 -9.83 -13.30
N MET A 179 3.83 -10.03 -12.30
CA MET A 179 4.72 -8.99 -11.75
C MET A 179 6.00 -8.79 -12.58
N GLY A 180 6.16 -9.52 -13.69
CA GLY A 180 7.36 -9.46 -14.53
C GLY A 180 8.56 -10.17 -13.92
N LEU A 181 8.38 -10.98 -12.88
CA LEU A 181 9.44 -11.77 -12.27
C LEU A 181 9.67 -13.05 -13.07
N LYS A 182 10.94 -13.37 -13.33
CA LYS A 182 11.36 -14.66 -13.90
C LYS A 182 12.05 -15.52 -12.85
N ARG A 183 11.98 -16.83 -13.01
CA ARG A 183 12.75 -17.74 -12.14
C ARG A 183 14.23 -17.60 -12.45
N PHE A 184 15.03 -17.73 -11.40
CA PHE A 184 16.47 -17.75 -11.53
C PHE A 184 16.88 -19.01 -12.30
N GLY A 185 17.41 -18.86 -13.51
CA GLY A 185 17.83 -19.97 -14.40
C GLY A 185 17.24 -19.95 -15.82
N ASP A 186 16.27 -19.07 -16.11
CA ASP A 186 15.63 -18.97 -17.45
C ASP A 186 16.31 -17.93 -18.38
N LEU A 187 17.64 -17.73 -18.24
CA LEU A 187 18.47 -16.82 -19.04
C LEU A 187 19.44 -17.61 -19.92
#